data_AF-A0A3D0FQX5-F1
#
_entry.id   AF-A0A3D0FQX5-F1
#
_cell.length_a   1.000
_cell.length_b   1.000
_cell.length_c   1.000
_cell.angle_alpha   90.00
_cell.angle_beta   90.00
_cell.angle_gamma   90.00
#
_symmetry.space_group_name_H-M   'P 1'
#
loop_
_entity.id
_entity.type
_entity.pdbx_description
1 polymer ?
#
loop_
_entity_poly.entity_id
_entity_poly.type
_entity_poly.pdbx_seq_one_letter_code
_entity_poly.pdbx_strand_id
1 'polypeptide(L)'
;MKQQNPKSVNLQFNNCKKVEISQISAHDHALKTQLKEVFSQCTDQMLTVIFETTKSKNSQSAEAIAIDLLGGQNVNSTVYINIPDSKVLEKAKTIKLLCKFTQGMKNTTSFFRNRPINLYQFARKLVDVQTCSLGFSTDTNACYIKGKETGWGCRFLNTIKKNLMKDVIRNPKNTYWYNFGHFNEEGEWVIDKELIKTVMFNQAEGEGINLCPKFSTEDVLDQILKLPDVVTVDNIHFKNTYRKDYIGNTFSVIPENIVHIPAMAKQEKLEYEKTLKIKELEYQIGMGLLSGEELDQAKEKLLVLKGVFKSYAQRFIMELSPEAGYRYSDN
;
A
#
# COMPACT_ATOMS: atom_id res chain seq x y z
N MET A 1 -13.63 0.37 55.99
CA MET A 1 -12.41 0.54 55.16
C MET A 1 -12.71 0.03 53.76
N LYS A 2 -13.06 0.92 52.81
CA LYS A 2 -13.12 0.59 51.38
C LYS A 2 -12.08 1.50 50.70
N GLN A 3 -11.05 0.89 50.12
CA GLN A 3 -10.04 1.57 49.33
C GLN A 3 -10.70 2.23 48.11
N GLN A 4 -10.55 3.55 47.98
CA GLN A 4 -10.90 4.27 46.77
C GLN A 4 -9.81 4.01 45.72
N ASN A 5 -10.22 3.51 44.56
CA ASN A 5 -9.37 3.43 43.36
C ASN A 5 -8.87 4.82 42.96
N PRO A 6 -7.61 4.98 42.52
CA PRO A 6 -7.13 6.23 41.96
C PRO A 6 -7.83 6.48 40.62
N LYS A 7 -8.39 7.70 40.48
CA LYS A 7 -9.06 8.19 39.28
C LYS A 7 -8.07 8.19 38.11
N SER A 8 -8.43 7.53 37.01
CA SER A 8 -7.75 7.67 35.73
C SER A 8 -8.01 9.08 35.18
N VAL A 9 -6.94 9.79 34.82
CA VAL A 9 -7.03 11.12 34.21
C VAL A 9 -7.27 10.95 32.72
N ASN A 10 -8.46 11.31 32.24
CA ASN A 10 -8.74 11.41 30.80
C ASN A 10 -8.20 12.75 30.29
N LEU A 11 -7.06 12.73 29.60
CA LEU A 11 -6.53 13.89 28.88
C LEU A 11 -7.06 13.85 27.44
N GLN A 12 -7.90 14.82 27.09
CA GLN A 12 -8.26 15.07 25.68
C GLN A 12 -7.21 16.01 25.08
N PHE A 13 -6.49 15.52 24.07
CA PHE A 13 -5.50 16.28 23.32
C PHE A 13 -6.19 16.91 22.10
N ASN A 14 -6.55 18.19 22.18
CA ASN A 14 -7.05 18.95 21.03
C ASN A 14 -6.15 20.17 20.78
N ASN A 15 -5.53 20.21 19.59
CA ASN A 15 -4.85 21.32 18.90
C ASN A 15 -4.37 22.50 19.75
N CYS A 16 -3.05 22.65 19.96
CA CYS A 16 -2.24 23.76 20.55
C CYS A 16 -2.95 24.96 21.26
N LYS A 17 -4.12 24.73 21.86
CA LYS A 17 -4.92 25.59 22.71
C LYS A 17 -4.98 24.86 24.03
N LYS A 18 -4.29 25.45 25.02
CA LYS A 18 -4.32 25.15 26.45
C LYS A 18 -4.89 23.77 26.78
N VAL A 19 -4.02 22.81 27.10
CA VAL A 19 -4.43 21.63 27.87
C VAL A 19 -5.14 22.13 29.13
N GLU A 20 -6.47 22.08 29.15
CA GLU A 20 -7.25 22.38 30.34
C GLU A 20 -7.13 21.17 31.26
N ILE A 21 -6.20 21.27 32.21
CA ILE A 21 -6.07 20.34 33.32
C ILE A 21 -7.26 20.59 34.28
N SER A 22 -8.47 20.19 33.87
CA SER A 22 -9.72 20.50 34.56
C SER A 22 -10.05 19.55 35.72
N GLN A 23 -9.22 18.53 35.99
CA GLN A 23 -9.53 17.49 36.98
C GLN A 23 -8.47 17.21 38.06
N ILE A 24 -7.37 17.97 38.12
CA ILE A 24 -6.39 17.82 39.21
C ILE A 24 -6.82 18.67 40.41
N SER A 25 -6.99 18.04 41.58
CA SER A 25 -7.38 18.69 42.83
C SER A 25 -6.47 19.89 43.15
N ALA A 26 -7.00 20.88 43.86
CA ALA A 26 -6.28 22.11 44.18
C ALA A 26 -5.01 21.90 45.04
N HIS A 27 -4.79 20.70 45.59
CA HIS A 27 -3.73 20.42 46.54
C HIS A 27 -2.39 20.01 45.94
N ASP A 28 -2.25 19.87 44.62
CA ASP A 28 -1.00 19.44 44.01
C ASP A 28 -0.46 20.45 42.98
N HIS A 29 -0.12 21.64 43.49
CA HIS A 29 0.42 22.74 42.67
C HIS A 29 1.75 22.37 42.00
N ALA A 30 2.58 21.54 42.67
CA ALA A 30 3.83 21.03 42.12
C ALA A 30 3.58 20.11 40.92
N LEU A 31 2.64 19.16 41.04
CA LEU A 31 2.24 18.28 39.94
C LEU A 31 1.66 19.06 38.75
N LYS A 32 0.82 20.07 39.01
CA LYS A 32 0.28 20.94 37.94
C LYS A 32 1.39 21.70 37.21
N THR A 33 2.45 22.09 37.91
CA THR A 33 3.57 22.82 37.32
C THR A 33 4.42 21.90 36.44
N GLN A 34 4.75 20.70 36.92
CA GLN A 34 5.47 19.69 36.14
C GLN A 34 4.72 19.28 34.87
N LEU A 35 3.41 19.00 34.98
CA LEU A 35 2.60 18.65 33.82
C LEU A 35 2.47 19.81 32.82
N LYS A 36 2.35 21.06 33.29
CA LYS A 36 2.35 22.22 32.40
C LYS A 36 3.65 22.34 31.62
N GLU A 37 4.79 22.05 32.23
CA GLU A 37 6.08 22.09 31.55
C GLU A 37 6.18 21.00 30.48
N VAL A 38 5.76 19.76 30.80
CA VAL A 38 5.70 18.63 29.86
C VAL A 38 4.78 18.90 28.66
N PHE A 39 3.62 19.53 28.89
CA PHE A 39 2.61 19.80 27.87
C PHE A 39 2.70 21.20 27.24
N SER A 40 3.72 21.99 27.59
CA SER A 40 3.92 23.34 27.01
C SER A 40 4.42 23.30 25.57
N GLN A 41 4.94 22.16 25.10
CA GLN A 41 5.46 21.97 23.76
C GLN A 41 4.34 21.59 22.78
N CYS A 42 4.32 22.20 21.58
CA CYS A 42 3.24 21.97 20.61
C CYS A 42 3.32 20.53 20.06
N THR A 43 2.27 19.75 20.32
CA THR A 43 2.24 18.28 20.13
C THR A 43 2.07 17.82 18.69
N ASP A 44 1.82 18.74 17.76
CA ASP A 44 1.61 18.45 16.34
C ASP A 44 2.90 18.01 15.61
N GLN A 45 4.07 18.14 16.25
CA GLN A 45 5.38 17.78 15.67
C GLN A 45 6.24 16.98 16.66
N MET A 46 5.64 16.00 17.34
CA MET A 46 6.39 15.10 18.23
C MET A 46 5.88 13.67 18.22
N LEU A 47 6.79 12.77 18.58
CA LEU A 47 6.47 11.43 19.09
C LEU A 47 6.30 11.51 20.60
N THR A 48 5.13 11.13 21.09
CA THR A 48 4.81 11.01 22.51
C THR A 48 4.70 9.54 22.90
N VAL A 49 5.36 9.15 23.98
CA VAL A 49 5.24 7.81 24.57
C VAL A 49 4.98 7.95 26.07
N ILE A 50 3.96 7.26 26.55
CA ILE A 50 3.53 7.29 27.95
C ILE A 50 3.42 5.86 28.44
N PHE A 51 4.02 5.55 29.59
CA PHE A 51 3.85 4.25 30.24
C PHE A 51 4.00 4.35 31.76
N GLU A 52 3.33 3.45 32.48
CA GLU A 52 3.43 3.37 33.94
C GLU A 52 4.65 2.57 34.38
N THR A 53 5.35 3.05 35.40
CA THR A 53 6.47 2.34 36.00
C THR A 53 5.99 1.34 37.05
N THR A 54 6.55 0.13 37.03
CA THR A 54 6.34 -0.93 38.02
C THR A 54 7.68 -1.39 38.59
N LYS A 55 7.67 -2.19 39.66
CA LYS A 55 8.90 -2.78 40.24
C LYS A 55 9.57 -3.83 39.37
N SER A 56 9.08 -4.08 38.16
CA SER A 56 9.68 -5.08 37.26
C SER A 56 10.99 -4.57 36.67
N LYS A 57 11.94 -5.49 36.43
CA LYS A 57 13.22 -5.18 35.79
C LYS A 57 13.06 -4.52 34.42
N ASN A 58 12.05 -4.95 33.65
CA ASN A 58 11.74 -4.37 32.35
C ASN A 58 11.28 -2.92 32.48
N SER A 59 10.42 -2.63 33.46
CA SER A 59 9.96 -1.27 33.69
C SER A 59 11.08 -0.32 34.12
N GLN A 60 11.99 -0.77 34.99
CA GLN A 60 13.16 0.02 35.39
C GLN A 60 14.10 0.28 34.21
N SER A 61 14.29 -0.73 33.34
CA SER A 61 15.09 -0.58 32.12
C SER A 61 14.43 0.37 31.12
N ALA A 62 13.11 0.29 30.96
CA ALA A 62 12.34 1.21 30.11
C ALA A 62 12.44 2.65 30.62
N GLU A 63 12.32 2.85 31.93
CA GLU A 63 12.44 4.15 32.58
C GLU A 63 13.82 4.76 32.38
N ALA A 64 14.90 4.01 32.60
CA ALA A 64 16.26 4.49 32.36
C ALA A 64 16.48 4.91 30.89
N ILE A 65 16.02 4.09 29.93
CA ILE A 65 16.11 4.45 28.50
C ILE A 65 15.31 5.72 28.20
N ALA A 66 14.11 5.83 28.76
CA ALA A 66 13.23 6.97 28.55
C ALA A 66 13.85 8.28 29.07
N ILE A 67 14.32 8.28 30.32
CA ILE A 67 14.86 9.47 30.97
C ILE A 67 16.24 9.80 30.40
N ASP A 68 17.17 8.85 30.45
CA ASP A 68 18.59 9.13 30.19
C ASP A 68 18.90 9.32 28.70
N LEU A 69 18.16 8.64 27.81
CA LEU A 69 18.50 8.61 26.37
C LEU A 69 17.50 9.38 25.49
N LEU A 70 16.27 9.54 25.96
CA LEU A 70 15.18 10.18 25.23
C LEU A 70 14.66 11.47 25.89
N GLY A 71 15.19 11.85 27.06
CA GLY A 71 14.80 13.09 27.75
C GLY A 71 13.40 13.05 28.35
N GLY A 72 12.90 11.84 28.67
CA GLY A 72 11.61 11.65 29.32
C GLY A 72 11.62 12.09 30.79
N GLN A 73 10.42 12.23 31.35
CA GLN A 73 10.19 12.62 32.74
C GLN A 73 9.30 11.59 33.43
N ASN A 74 9.63 11.22 34.67
CA ASN A 74 8.75 10.41 35.52
C ASN A 74 7.95 11.32 36.43
N VAL A 75 6.63 11.29 36.29
CA VAL A 75 5.67 12.03 37.12
C VAL A 75 4.72 11.01 37.72
N ASN A 76 4.75 10.85 39.04
CA ASN A 76 3.86 9.94 39.78
C ASN A 76 3.82 8.51 39.23
N SER A 77 4.98 7.89 39.03
CA SER A 77 5.10 6.54 38.45
C SER A 77 4.58 6.42 37.02
N THR A 78 4.47 7.52 36.29
CA THR A 78 4.15 7.55 34.86
C THR A 78 5.27 8.28 34.14
N VAL A 79 5.88 7.59 33.17
CA VAL A 79 6.93 8.16 32.33
C VAL A 79 6.29 8.79 31.10
N TYR A 80 6.67 10.04 30.84
CA TYR A 80 6.28 10.81 29.67
C TYR A 80 7.52 11.09 28.83
N ILE A 81 7.48 10.74 27.55
CA ILE A 81 8.54 11.02 26.58
C ILE A 81 7.94 11.85 25.46
N ASN A 82 8.54 13.00 25.17
CA ASN A 82 8.20 13.85 24.03
C ASN A 82 9.45 14.07 23.18
N ILE A 83 9.45 13.54 21.96
CA ILE A 83 10.59 13.66 21.03
C ILE A 83 10.13 14.50 19.83
N PRO A 84 10.71 15.70 19.62
CA PRO A 84 10.40 16.52 18.46
C PRO A 84 10.71 15.78 17.15
N ASP A 85 9.92 16.01 16.10
CA ASP A 85 10.07 15.39 14.78
C ASP A 85 11.52 15.42 14.26
N SER A 86 12.21 16.55 14.44
CA SER A 86 13.61 16.75 14.04
C SER A 86 14.60 15.77 14.70
N LYS A 87 14.22 15.15 15.81
CA LYS A 87 15.02 14.18 16.59
C LYS A 87 14.49 12.75 16.53
N VAL A 88 13.25 12.54 16.09
CA VAL A 88 12.63 11.20 16.02
C VAL A 88 13.49 10.24 15.18
N LEU A 89 13.91 10.67 13.99
CA LEU A 89 14.70 9.80 13.11
C LEU A 89 16.10 9.53 13.67
N GLU A 90 16.74 10.52 14.29
CA GLU A 90 18.05 10.37 14.95
C GLU A 90 17.99 9.32 16.06
N LYS A 91 16.92 9.34 16.85
CA LYS A 91 16.69 8.47 18.01
C LYS A 91 16.03 7.13 17.66
N ALA A 92 15.83 6.80 16.39
CA ALA A 92 15.07 5.61 15.95
C ALA A 92 15.53 4.29 16.60
N LYS A 93 16.86 4.06 16.73
CA LYS A 93 17.42 2.88 17.39
C LYS A 93 17.08 2.82 18.89
N THR A 94 17.16 3.96 19.57
CA THR A 94 16.82 4.09 21.00
C THR A 94 15.33 3.89 21.24
N ILE A 95 14.48 4.46 20.38
CA ILE A 95 13.03 4.25 20.41
C ILE A 95 12.71 2.76 20.23
N LYS A 96 13.36 2.09 19.27
CA LYS A 96 13.20 0.63 19.06
C LYS A 96 13.69 -0.18 20.27
N LEU A 97 14.73 0.27 20.97
CA LEU A 97 15.20 -0.37 22.20
C LEU A 97 14.16 -0.23 23.32
N LEU A 98 13.60 0.97 23.52
CA LEU A 98 12.51 1.21 24.48
C LEU A 98 11.34 0.26 24.24
N CYS A 99 10.95 0.06 22.97
CA CYS A 99 9.87 -0.85 22.59
C CYS A 99 10.08 -2.27 23.15
N LYS A 100 11.32 -2.77 23.22
CA LYS A 100 11.58 -4.13 23.72
C LYS A 100 11.17 -4.29 25.18
N PHE A 101 11.23 -3.22 25.97
CA PHE A 101 10.90 -3.23 27.38
C PHE A 101 9.45 -2.84 27.65
N THR A 102 8.85 -2.03 26.77
CA THR A 102 7.45 -1.60 26.90
C THR A 102 6.45 -2.53 26.21
N GLN A 103 6.91 -3.42 25.33
CA GLN A 103 6.09 -4.43 24.64
C GLN A 103 5.50 -5.43 25.64
N GLY A 104 4.24 -5.24 26.01
CA GLY A 104 3.51 -6.07 26.98
C GLY A 104 3.04 -5.30 28.23
N MET A 105 3.45 -4.05 28.39
CA MET A 105 2.92 -3.19 29.44
C MET A 105 1.51 -2.70 29.04
N LYS A 106 0.51 -3.00 29.87
CA LYS A 106 -0.93 -2.77 29.56
C LYS A 106 -1.28 -1.30 29.34
N ASN A 107 -0.56 -0.39 30.00
CA ASN A 107 -0.86 1.04 30.02
C ASN A 107 0.15 1.86 29.21
N THR A 108 0.83 1.24 28.24
CA THR A 108 1.67 1.98 27.30
C THR A 108 0.81 2.57 26.20
N THR A 109 0.84 3.89 26.06
CA THR A 109 0.21 4.62 24.96
C THR A 109 1.26 5.40 24.19
N SER A 110 1.03 5.56 22.89
CA SER A 110 1.96 6.25 22.00
C SER A 110 1.22 6.99 20.90
N PHE A 111 1.69 8.20 20.63
CA PHE A 111 1.13 9.10 19.65
C PHE A 111 2.24 9.65 18.78
N PHE A 112 1.99 9.82 17.49
CA PHE A 112 2.86 10.57 16.59
C PHE A 112 2.02 11.66 15.94
N ARG A 113 2.40 12.93 16.17
CA ARG A 113 1.63 14.10 15.71
C ARG A 113 0.15 14.01 16.11
N ASN A 114 -0.10 13.75 17.39
CA ASN A 114 -1.43 13.53 17.98
C ASN A 114 -2.24 12.35 17.43
N ARG A 115 -1.69 11.51 16.54
CA ARG A 115 -2.36 10.30 16.05
C ARG A 115 -1.91 9.09 16.87
N PRO A 116 -2.83 8.25 17.39
CA PRO A 116 -2.44 7.05 18.11
C PRO A 116 -1.71 6.09 17.17
N ILE A 117 -0.58 5.54 17.63
CA ILE A 117 0.25 4.63 16.84
C ILE A 117 0.55 3.35 17.63
N ASN A 118 0.88 2.28 16.90
CA ASN A 118 1.55 1.13 17.49
C ASN A 118 3.06 1.42 17.57
N LEU A 119 3.57 1.70 18.77
CA LEU A 119 4.96 2.11 18.97
C LEU A 119 5.98 1.14 18.35
N TYR A 120 5.78 -0.17 18.50
CA TYR A 120 6.71 -1.17 17.99
C TYR A 120 6.77 -1.18 16.46
N GLN A 121 5.61 -1.16 15.80
CA GLN A 121 5.54 -1.13 14.33
C GLN A 121 6.14 0.18 13.78
N PHE A 122 5.82 1.30 14.42
CA PHE A 122 6.36 2.61 14.07
C PHE A 122 7.88 2.66 14.24
N ALA A 123 8.41 2.23 15.39
CA ALA A 123 9.85 2.21 15.65
C ALA A 123 10.62 1.29 14.70
N ARG A 124 10.03 0.14 14.33
CA ARG A 124 10.61 -0.74 13.31
C ARG A 124 10.72 -0.02 11.97
N LYS A 125 9.64 0.64 11.53
CA LYS A 125 9.61 1.39 10.26
C LYS A 125 10.60 2.57 10.28
N LEU A 126 10.67 3.32 11.38
CA LEU A 126 11.64 4.41 11.56
C LEU A 126 13.09 3.93 11.40
N VAL A 127 13.45 2.77 11.95
CA VAL A 127 14.80 2.21 11.78
C VAL A 127 15.06 1.85 10.31
N ASP A 128 14.08 1.33 9.60
CA ASP A 128 14.21 1.02 8.16
C ASP A 128 14.39 2.31 7.34
N VAL A 129 13.64 3.38 7.68
CA VAL A 129 13.76 4.72 7.08
C VAL A 129 15.12 5.34 7.39
N GLN A 130 15.58 5.30 8.63
CA GLN A 130 16.90 5.81 9.05
C GLN A 130 18.03 5.07 8.33
N THR A 131 17.95 3.74 8.24
CA THR A 131 18.95 2.93 7.54
C THR A 131 19.00 3.29 6.05
N CYS A 132 17.83 3.56 5.45
CA CYS A 132 17.72 4.01 4.07
C CYS A 132 18.31 5.41 3.86
N SER A 133 18.05 6.34 4.78
CA SER A 133 18.56 7.72 4.69
C SER A 133 20.09 7.77 4.76
N LEU A 134 20.70 6.96 5.64
CA LEU A 134 22.15 6.91 5.84
C LEU A 134 22.95 6.26 4.71
N GLY A 135 22.31 5.64 3.72
CA GLY A 135 22.97 5.31 2.45
C GLY A 135 24.08 4.25 2.52
N PHE A 136 23.84 3.12 3.18
CA PHE A 136 24.70 1.93 3.01
C PHE A 136 24.64 1.31 1.58
N SER A 137 24.10 2.03 0.60
CA SER A 137 24.34 1.77 -0.82
C SER A 137 24.87 3.04 -1.46
N THR A 138 26.10 2.99 -1.96
CA THR A 138 26.67 3.93 -2.94
C THR A 138 25.86 4.01 -4.24
N ASP A 139 24.86 3.16 -4.38
CA ASP A 139 23.85 3.21 -5.41
C ASP A 139 22.84 4.34 -5.11
N THR A 140 22.66 5.23 -6.08
CA THR A 140 21.51 6.11 -6.25
C THR A 140 20.16 5.37 -6.22
N ASN A 141 20.18 4.04 -6.10
CA ASN A 141 19.04 3.13 -6.04
C ASN A 141 18.41 2.90 -4.64
N ALA A 142 18.85 3.59 -3.59
CA ALA A 142 18.36 3.33 -2.22
C ALA A 142 16.83 3.46 -2.04
N CYS A 143 16.18 4.32 -2.83
CA CYS A 143 14.73 4.54 -2.83
C CYS A 143 13.94 3.62 -3.78
N TYR A 144 14.61 2.68 -4.46
CA TYR A 144 13.96 1.76 -5.40
C TYR A 144 13.43 0.52 -4.68
N ILE A 145 12.30 0.03 -5.16
CA ILE A 145 11.80 -1.31 -4.89
C ILE A 145 12.64 -2.25 -5.75
N LYS A 146 13.09 -3.37 -5.15
CA LYS A 146 14.01 -4.38 -5.74
C LYS A 146 14.01 -4.39 -7.28
N GLY A 147 15.19 -4.23 -7.91
CA GLY A 147 15.35 -4.42 -9.36
C GLY A 147 14.97 -3.21 -10.23
N LYS A 148 15.36 -1.99 -9.83
CA LYS A 148 15.17 -0.72 -10.58
C LYS A 148 13.73 -0.20 -10.67
N GLU A 149 12.78 -0.78 -9.97
CA GLU A 149 11.43 -0.23 -9.89
C GLU A 149 11.39 0.96 -8.92
N THR A 150 11.18 2.17 -9.45
CA THR A 150 10.90 3.33 -8.59
C THR A 150 9.54 3.09 -7.93
N GLY A 151 9.48 3.14 -6.60
CA GLY A 151 8.20 3.39 -5.91
C GLY A 151 7.70 4.80 -6.24
N TRP A 152 6.86 5.37 -5.39
CA TRP A 152 6.43 6.77 -5.52
C TRP A 152 7.50 7.74 -5.01
N GLY A 153 8.74 7.62 -5.50
CA GLY A 153 9.91 8.36 -4.98
C GLY A 153 10.50 7.79 -3.68
N CYS A 154 9.79 6.88 -2.99
CA CYS A 154 10.29 6.16 -1.83
C CYS A 154 9.82 4.71 -1.83
N ARG A 155 10.73 3.75 -1.57
CA ARG A 155 10.39 2.32 -1.48
C ARG A 155 9.42 1.96 -0.34
N PHE A 156 9.36 2.80 0.69
CA PHE A 156 8.46 2.61 1.83
C PHE A 156 7.06 3.17 1.57
N LEU A 157 6.91 4.08 0.60
CA LEU A 157 5.62 4.61 0.16
C LEU A 157 4.97 3.60 -0.79
N ASN A 158 4.26 2.64 -0.20
CA ASN A 158 3.90 1.39 -0.88
C ASN A 158 2.46 0.92 -0.63
N THR A 159 1.62 1.73 0.03
CA THR A 159 0.18 1.47 0.21
C THR A 159 -0.51 1.36 -1.14
N ILE A 160 -0.16 2.25 -2.08
CA ILE A 160 -0.62 2.17 -3.46
C ILE A 160 0.56 1.74 -4.32
N LYS A 161 0.38 0.73 -5.16
CA LYS A 161 1.42 0.28 -6.09
C LYS A 161 1.40 1.13 -7.36
N LYS A 162 2.59 1.63 -7.72
CA LYS A 162 2.81 2.38 -8.96
C LYS A 162 2.88 1.46 -10.18
N ASN A 163 3.78 0.48 -10.11
CA ASN A 163 4.04 -0.42 -11.23
C ASN A 163 3.00 -1.53 -11.26
N LEU A 164 2.46 -1.77 -12.45
CA LEU A 164 1.54 -2.86 -12.71
C LEU A 164 2.36 -4.15 -12.74
N MET A 165 2.12 -5.06 -11.80
CA MET A 165 2.84 -6.33 -11.78
C MET A 165 2.44 -7.18 -12.99
N LYS A 166 3.43 -7.81 -13.64
CA LYS A 166 3.19 -8.76 -14.73
C LYS A 166 2.45 -10.01 -14.26
N ASP A 167 2.53 -10.34 -12.98
CA ASP A 167 1.87 -11.50 -12.38
C ASP A 167 0.79 -11.04 -11.38
N VAL A 168 -0.41 -10.70 -11.88
CA VAL A 168 -1.56 -10.27 -11.05
C VAL A 168 -2.04 -11.37 -10.09
N ILE A 169 -1.62 -12.62 -10.28
CA ILE A 169 -2.07 -13.78 -9.52
C ILE A 169 -1.65 -13.73 -8.04
N ARG A 170 -0.61 -12.95 -7.66
CA ARG A 170 0.05 -13.16 -6.37
C ARG A 170 -0.64 -12.54 -5.15
N ASN A 171 -1.49 -11.51 -5.29
CA ASN A 171 -2.26 -10.97 -4.16
C ASN A 171 -3.41 -10.03 -4.57
N PRO A 172 -4.70 -10.44 -4.47
CA PRO A 172 -5.84 -9.57 -4.76
C PRO A 172 -5.98 -8.41 -3.75
N LYS A 173 -5.22 -8.42 -2.65
CA LYS A 173 -5.21 -7.34 -1.65
C LYS A 173 -4.31 -6.16 -2.03
N ASN A 174 -3.57 -6.24 -3.14
CA ASN A 174 -2.75 -5.12 -3.57
C ASN A 174 -3.63 -4.02 -4.18
N THR A 175 -3.51 -2.82 -3.64
CA THR A 175 -4.15 -1.62 -4.20
C THR A 175 -3.19 -0.92 -5.15
N TYR A 176 -3.63 -0.64 -6.38
CA TYR A 176 -2.89 0.09 -7.40
C TYR A 176 -3.50 1.47 -7.62
N TRP A 177 -2.77 2.36 -8.30
CA TRP A 177 -3.25 3.72 -8.59
C TRP A 177 -4.58 3.71 -9.35
N TYR A 178 -4.79 2.75 -10.26
CA TYR A 178 -6.02 2.65 -11.04
C TYR A 178 -7.25 2.28 -10.21
N ASN A 179 -7.06 1.79 -8.97
CA ASN A 179 -8.19 1.49 -8.09
C ASN A 179 -8.82 2.74 -7.47
N PHE A 180 -8.20 3.91 -7.63
CA PHE A 180 -8.68 5.20 -7.13
C PHE A 180 -9.27 6.01 -8.29
N GLY A 181 -10.59 5.92 -8.45
CA GLY A 181 -11.29 6.57 -9.54
C GLY A 181 -12.79 6.32 -9.50
N HIS A 182 -13.47 6.78 -10.54
CA HIS A 182 -14.91 6.60 -10.74
C HIS A 182 -15.24 6.59 -12.23
N PHE A 183 -16.40 6.04 -12.59
CA PHE A 183 -16.92 6.15 -13.95
C PHE A 183 -17.55 7.53 -14.16
N ASN A 184 -17.21 8.19 -15.27
CA ASN A 184 -17.91 9.40 -15.73
C ASN A 184 -19.22 9.04 -16.46
N GLU A 185 -19.96 10.05 -16.92
CA GLU A 185 -21.22 9.89 -17.65
C GLU A 185 -21.03 9.17 -19.01
N GLU A 186 -19.83 9.24 -19.58
CA GLU A 186 -19.44 8.60 -20.84
C GLU A 186 -19.01 7.13 -20.65
N GLY A 187 -18.96 6.64 -19.40
CA GLY A 187 -18.57 5.27 -19.07
C GLY A 187 -17.06 5.04 -19.04
N GLU A 188 -16.26 6.09 -19.03
CA GLU A 188 -14.80 6.02 -18.90
C GLU A 188 -14.37 6.06 -17.43
N TRP A 189 -13.24 5.42 -17.10
CA TRP A 189 -12.72 5.41 -15.75
C TRP A 189 -11.81 6.61 -15.50
N VAL A 190 -12.27 7.57 -14.69
CA VAL A 190 -11.53 8.78 -14.33
C VAL A 190 -10.73 8.54 -13.06
N ILE A 191 -9.43 8.83 -13.09
CA ILE A 191 -8.51 8.65 -11.96
C ILE A 191 -8.62 9.81 -10.98
N ASP A 192 -8.86 9.49 -9.71
CA ASP A 192 -8.89 10.48 -8.63
C ASP A 192 -7.48 10.72 -8.08
N LYS A 193 -6.76 11.65 -8.73
CA LYS A 193 -5.40 12.05 -8.33
C LYS A 193 -5.35 12.67 -6.93
N GLU A 194 -6.39 13.38 -6.49
CA GLU A 194 -6.43 14.03 -5.16
C GLU A 194 -6.58 13.00 -4.04
N LEU A 195 -7.38 11.95 -4.27
CA LEU A 195 -7.50 10.84 -3.34
C LEU A 195 -6.19 10.07 -3.23
N ILE A 196 -5.50 9.82 -4.35
CA ILE A 196 -4.16 9.19 -4.34
C ILE A 196 -3.18 10.05 -3.53
N LYS A 197 -3.11 11.37 -3.78
CA LYS A 197 -2.26 12.30 -3.00
C LYS A 197 -2.54 12.19 -1.51
N THR A 198 -3.82 12.25 -1.14
CA THR A 198 -4.26 12.19 0.27
C THR A 198 -3.81 10.90 0.93
N VAL A 199 -4.05 9.75 0.31
CA VAL A 199 -3.64 8.43 0.86
C VAL A 199 -2.12 8.32 1.00
N MET A 200 -1.37 8.82 0.01
CA MET A 200 0.09 8.79 0.05
C MET A 200 0.67 9.66 1.15
N PHE A 201 0.22 10.89 1.28
CA PHE A 201 0.74 11.77 2.32
C PHE A 201 0.31 11.34 3.71
N ASN A 202 -0.90 10.78 3.85
CA ASN A 202 -1.32 10.14 5.09
C ASN A 202 -0.41 8.96 5.47
N GLN A 203 0.00 8.13 4.50
CA GLN A 203 1.00 7.09 4.74
C GLN A 203 2.35 7.71 5.15
N ALA A 204 2.83 8.69 4.39
CA ALA A 204 4.14 9.27 4.62
C ALA A 204 4.26 9.93 5.99
N GLU A 205 3.20 10.63 6.42
CA GLU A 205 3.09 11.21 7.76
C GLU A 205 2.91 10.14 8.84
N GLY A 206 1.93 9.25 8.70
CA GLY A 206 1.60 8.27 9.74
C GLY A 206 2.73 7.28 10.04
N GLU A 207 3.56 6.98 9.03
CA GLU A 207 4.70 6.07 9.15
C GLU A 207 6.04 6.79 9.36
N GLY A 208 6.06 8.13 9.44
CA GLY A 208 7.27 8.93 9.62
C GLY A 208 8.25 8.85 8.45
N ILE A 209 7.78 8.52 7.24
CA ILE A 209 8.59 8.47 6.02
C ILE A 209 9.06 9.87 5.63
N ASN A 210 8.21 10.87 5.84
CA ASN A 210 8.50 12.28 5.58
C ASN A 210 9.57 12.87 6.52
N LEU A 211 9.98 12.17 7.58
CA LEU A 211 11.13 12.54 8.40
C LEU A 211 12.47 12.26 7.69
N CYS A 212 12.45 11.46 6.61
CA CYS A 212 13.64 11.14 5.84
C CYS A 212 14.13 12.38 5.05
N PRO A 213 15.41 12.77 5.17
CA PRO A 213 15.95 13.92 4.44
C PRO A 213 16.02 13.71 2.92
N LYS A 214 15.90 12.46 2.46
CA LYS A 214 15.87 12.10 1.03
C LYS A 214 14.45 11.99 0.48
N PHE A 215 13.43 12.12 1.31
CA PHE A 215 12.04 12.05 0.87
C PHE A 215 11.62 13.42 0.32
N SER A 216 11.20 13.44 -0.94
CA SER A 216 10.70 14.65 -1.60
C SER A 216 9.21 14.52 -1.84
N THR A 217 8.43 15.41 -1.23
CA THR A 217 6.99 15.53 -1.49
C THR A 217 6.73 15.94 -2.94
N GLU A 218 7.59 16.80 -3.50
CA GLU A 218 7.50 17.28 -4.88
C GLU A 218 7.66 16.13 -5.88
N ASP A 219 8.60 15.21 -5.63
CA ASP A 219 8.82 14.03 -6.50
C ASP A 219 7.62 13.08 -6.49
N VAL A 220 6.93 12.96 -5.34
CA VAL A 220 5.70 12.17 -5.22
C VAL A 220 4.59 12.83 -6.04
N LEU A 221 4.41 14.15 -5.90
CA LEU A 221 3.40 14.91 -6.62
C LEU A 221 3.61 14.84 -8.13
N ASP A 222 4.82 15.08 -8.62
CA ASP A 222 5.17 15.00 -10.04
C ASP A 222 4.84 13.61 -10.61
N GLN A 223 5.10 12.55 -9.85
CA GLN A 223 4.74 11.19 -10.26
C GLN A 223 3.24 10.93 -10.32
N ILE A 224 2.45 11.52 -9.40
CA ILE A 224 0.98 11.42 -9.42
C ILE A 224 0.41 12.22 -10.59
N LEU A 225 0.97 13.40 -10.88
CA LEU A 225 0.53 14.24 -11.99
C LEU A 225 0.73 13.54 -13.35
N LYS A 226 1.80 12.77 -13.49
CA LYS A 226 2.12 11.95 -14.68
C LYS A 226 1.19 10.75 -14.91
N LEU A 227 0.30 10.43 -13.96
CA LEU A 227 -0.71 9.39 -14.19
C LEU A 227 -1.71 9.85 -15.26
N PRO A 228 -2.32 8.91 -16.02
CA PRO A 228 -3.41 9.26 -16.92
C PRO A 228 -4.59 9.82 -16.13
N ASP A 229 -5.31 10.78 -16.72
CA ASP A 229 -6.56 11.30 -16.13
C ASP A 229 -7.72 10.33 -16.33
N VAL A 230 -7.71 9.62 -17.47
CA VAL A 230 -8.75 8.65 -17.85
C VAL A 230 -8.10 7.35 -18.31
N VAL A 231 -8.71 6.23 -17.94
CA VAL A 231 -8.34 4.89 -18.40
C VAL A 231 -9.47 4.32 -19.25
N THR A 232 -9.16 4.02 -20.51
CA THR A 232 -10.07 3.30 -21.40
C THR A 232 -10.14 1.83 -21.01
N VAL A 233 -11.36 1.32 -20.82
CA VAL A 233 -11.59 -0.09 -20.53
C VAL A 233 -11.84 -0.84 -21.83
N ASP A 234 -10.80 -1.51 -22.32
CA ASP A 234 -10.77 -2.19 -23.62
C ASP A 234 -10.88 -3.73 -23.53
N ASN A 235 -10.94 -4.28 -22.32
CA ASN A 235 -10.86 -5.72 -22.04
C ASN A 235 -9.56 -6.39 -22.52
N ILE A 236 -8.53 -5.59 -22.84
CA ILE A 236 -7.18 -6.05 -23.22
C ILE A 236 -6.18 -5.69 -22.12
N HIS A 237 -6.18 -4.42 -21.72
CA HIS A 237 -5.30 -3.88 -20.66
C HIS A 237 -6.07 -3.73 -19.35
N PHE A 238 -7.34 -3.37 -19.42
CA PHE A 238 -8.21 -3.19 -18.25
C PHE A 238 -9.58 -3.81 -18.49
N LYS A 239 -10.17 -4.37 -17.43
CA LYS A 239 -11.56 -4.86 -17.43
C LYS A 239 -12.34 -4.26 -16.28
N ASN A 240 -13.64 -4.10 -16.49
CA ASN A 240 -14.56 -3.70 -15.44
C ASN A 240 -14.73 -4.79 -14.38
N THR A 241 -14.91 -4.34 -13.15
CA THR A 241 -15.48 -5.11 -12.06
C THR A 241 -16.82 -4.50 -11.70
N TYR A 242 -17.75 -5.36 -11.33
CA TYR A 242 -19.13 -5.00 -11.13
C TYR A 242 -19.57 -5.39 -9.74
N ARG A 243 -20.43 -4.54 -9.16
CA ARG A 243 -21.20 -4.89 -7.97
C ARG A 243 -22.64 -5.15 -8.34
N LYS A 244 -23.29 -5.98 -7.53
CA LYS A 244 -24.72 -6.25 -7.61
C LYS A 244 -25.41 -5.32 -6.64
N ASP A 245 -26.39 -4.56 -7.10
CA ASP A 245 -27.11 -3.58 -6.29
C ASP A 245 -28.61 -3.59 -6.64
N TYR A 246 -29.43 -3.02 -5.75
CA TYR A 246 -30.86 -2.83 -5.99
C TYR A 246 -31.14 -1.34 -6.16
N ILE A 247 -31.50 -0.94 -7.39
CA ILE A 247 -31.98 0.41 -7.66
C ILE A 247 -33.50 0.36 -7.61
N GLY A 248 -34.06 0.75 -6.46
CA GLY A 248 -35.47 0.52 -6.15
C GLY A 248 -35.76 -0.97 -5.96
N ASN A 249 -36.69 -1.53 -6.73
CA ASN A 249 -37.03 -2.96 -6.72
C ASN A 249 -36.33 -3.78 -7.82
N THR A 250 -35.46 -3.16 -8.62
CA THR A 250 -34.82 -3.82 -9.77
C THR A 250 -33.37 -4.16 -9.46
N PHE A 251 -33.05 -5.44 -9.60
CA PHE A 251 -31.67 -5.93 -9.53
C PHE A 251 -30.85 -5.35 -10.69
N SER A 252 -29.74 -4.69 -10.36
CA SER A 252 -28.87 -4.02 -11.32
C SER A 252 -27.41 -4.43 -11.12
N VAL A 253 -26.66 -4.49 -12.22
CA VAL A 253 -25.21 -4.76 -12.23
C VAL A 253 -24.51 -3.46 -12.59
N ILE A 254 -23.83 -2.86 -11.61
CA ILE A 254 -23.24 -1.52 -11.74
C ILE A 254 -21.71 -1.67 -11.79
N PRO A 255 -21.03 -1.06 -12.79
CA PRO A 255 -19.58 -1.05 -12.80
C PRO A 255 -19.06 -0.23 -11.61
N GLU A 256 -18.14 -0.80 -10.83
CA GLU A 256 -17.66 -0.21 -9.57
C GLU A 256 -16.15 0.12 -9.61
N ASN A 257 -15.36 -0.69 -10.31
CA ASN A 257 -13.91 -0.51 -10.38
C ASN A 257 -13.37 -1.13 -11.67
N ILE A 258 -12.09 -0.91 -11.95
CA ILE A 258 -11.37 -1.58 -13.03
C ILE A 258 -10.23 -2.44 -12.47
N VAL A 259 -9.86 -3.48 -13.21
CA VAL A 259 -8.73 -4.35 -12.90
C VAL A 259 -7.81 -4.43 -14.10
N HIS A 260 -6.51 -4.22 -13.86
CA HIS A 260 -5.49 -4.45 -14.87
C HIS A 260 -5.44 -5.93 -15.25
N ILE A 261 -5.53 -6.19 -16.54
CA ILE A 261 -5.24 -7.50 -17.11
C ILE A 261 -3.72 -7.52 -17.29
N PRO A 262 -2.98 -8.39 -16.57
CA PRO A 262 -1.55 -8.50 -16.79
C PRO A 262 -1.29 -8.75 -18.26
N ALA A 263 -0.24 -8.13 -18.80
CA ALA A 263 0.21 -8.44 -20.15
C ALA A 263 0.37 -9.95 -20.24
N MET A 264 -0.55 -10.58 -20.96
CA MET A 264 -0.53 -12.00 -21.26
C MET A 264 0.88 -12.35 -21.75
N ALA A 265 1.41 -13.49 -21.31
CA ALA A 265 2.65 -13.98 -21.92
C ALA A 265 2.48 -13.94 -23.45
N LYS A 266 3.54 -13.68 -24.22
CA LYS A 266 3.44 -13.51 -25.68
C LYS A 266 2.60 -14.62 -26.35
N GLN A 267 2.65 -15.82 -25.78
CA GLN A 267 1.88 -17.00 -26.18
C GLN A 267 0.38 -16.91 -25.85
N GLU A 268 0.01 -16.47 -24.65
CA GLU A 268 -1.39 -16.25 -24.25
C GLU A 268 -2.04 -15.12 -25.08
N LYS A 269 -1.29 -14.04 -25.38
CA LYS A 269 -1.77 -12.96 -26.27
C LYS A 269 -2.05 -13.50 -27.67
N LEU A 270 -1.13 -14.32 -28.19
CA LEU A 270 -1.29 -14.97 -29.50
C LEU A 270 -2.51 -15.92 -29.50
N GLU A 271 -2.76 -16.65 -28.41
CA GLU A 271 -3.94 -17.51 -28.26
C GLU A 271 -5.25 -16.71 -28.16
N TYR A 272 -5.23 -15.57 -27.48
CA TYR A 272 -6.39 -14.69 -27.41
C TYR A 272 -6.72 -14.05 -28.76
N GLU A 273 -5.74 -13.47 -29.44
CA GLU A 273 -5.91 -12.90 -30.79
C GLU A 273 -6.41 -13.96 -31.79
N LYS A 274 -5.84 -15.16 -31.72
CA LYS A 274 -6.29 -16.33 -32.46
C LYS A 274 -7.75 -16.68 -32.15
N THR A 275 -8.15 -16.66 -30.89
CA THR A 275 -9.53 -16.93 -30.47
C THR A 275 -10.51 -15.87 -30.98
N LEU A 276 -10.13 -14.60 -30.94
CA LEU A 276 -10.93 -13.49 -31.45
C LEU A 276 -11.14 -13.62 -32.97
N LYS A 277 -10.06 -13.91 -33.70
CA LYS A 277 -10.07 -14.14 -35.16
C LYS A 277 -10.96 -15.34 -35.55
N ILE A 278 -10.95 -16.41 -34.75
CA ILE A 278 -11.84 -17.57 -34.94
C ILE A 278 -13.30 -17.12 -34.83
N LYS A 279 -13.67 -16.41 -33.76
CA LYS A 279 -15.05 -15.95 -33.55
C LYS A 279 -15.53 -15.01 -34.65
N GLU A 280 -14.66 -14.11 -35.10
CA GLU A 280 -14.96 -13.19 -36.21
C GLU A 280 -15.26 -13.94 -37.52
N LEU A 281 -14.41 -14.89 -37.89
CA LEU A 281 -14.61 -15.71 -39.10
C LEU A 281 -15.85 -16.59 -38.99
N GLU A 282 -16.09 -17.22 -37.82
CA GLU A 282 -17.32 -17.99 -37.58
C GLU A 282 -18.58 -17.15 -37.74
N TYR A 283 -18.55 -15.92 -37.23
CA TYR A 283 -19.64 -14.96 -37.38
C TYR A 283 -19.87 -14.58 -38.85
N GLN A 284 -18.83 -14.20 -39.58
CA GLN A 284 -18.92 -13.83 -40.99
C GLN A 284 -19.48 -14.96 -41.87
N ILE A 285 -19.02 -16.19 -41.63
CA ILE A 285 -19.51 -17.39 -42.33
C ILE A 285 -20.97 -17.69 -41.93
N GLY A 286 -21.28 -17.71 -40.64
CA GLY A 286 -22.61 -18.04 -40.13
C GLY A 286 -23.69 -17.04 -40.55
N MET A 287 -23.32 -15.77 -40.73
CA MET A 287 -24.20 -14.71 -41.21
C MET A 287 -24.29 -14.63 -42.74
N GLY A 288 -23.54 -15.46 -43.48
CA GLY A 288 -23.53 -15.44 -44.94
C GLY A 288 -22.93 -14.15 -45.53
N LEU A 289 -22.03 -13.48 -44.79
CA LEU A 289 -21.42 -12.22 -45.22
C LEU A 289 -20.32 -12.41 -46.28
N LEU A 290 -19.93 -13.66 -46.55
CA LEU A 290 -18.88 -14.03 -47.50
C LEU A 290 -19.46 -14.97 -48.56
N SER A 291 -18.97 -14.86 -49.81
CA SER A 291 -19.42 -15.70 -50.92
C SER A 291 -18.28 -16.10 -51.86
N GLY A 292 -18.48 -17.16 -52.64
CA GLY A 292 -17.49 -17.65 -53.61
C GLY A 292 -16.12 -17.91 -52.99
N GLU A 293 -15.08 -17.38 -53.63
CA GLU A 293 -13.67 -17.59 -53.23
C GLU A 293 -13.35 -17.05 -51.83
N GLU A 294 -14.00 -15.96 -51.39
CA GLU A 294 -13.77 -15.36 -50.07
C GLU A 294 -14.25 -16.28 -48.95
N LEU A 295 -15.36 -16.99 -49.18
CA LEU A 295 -15.90 -17.96 -48.23
C LEU A 295 -14.96 -19.16 -48.09
N ASP A 296 -14.38 -19.62 -49.19
CA ASP A 296 -13.46 -20.76 -49.18
C ASP A 296 -12.15 -20.42 -48.47
N GLN A 297 -11.58 -19.24 -48.75
CA GLN A 297 -10.39 -18.74 -48.05
C GLN A 297 -10.63 -18.53 -46.54
N ALA A 298 -11.82 -18.06 -46.15
CA ALA A 298 -12.19 -17.88 -44.74
C ALA A 298 -12.32 -19.22 -44.00
N LYS A 299 -12.94 -20.23 -44.63
CA LYS A 299 -13.02 -21.59 -44.08
C LYS A 299 -11.64 -22.23 -43.90
N GLU A 300 -10.75 -22.07 -44.87
CA GLU A 300 -9.39 -22.59 -44.79
C GLU A 300 -8.61 -21.93 -43.64
N LYS A 301 -8.63 -20.60 -43.55
CA LYS A 301 -8.03 -19.84 -42.43
C LYS A 301 -8.59 -20.28 -41.08
N LEU A 302 -9.90 -20.54 -40.99
CA LEU A 302 -10.54 -21.03 -39.77
C LEU A 302 -10.01 -22.41 -39.36
N LEU A 303 -9.82 -23.33 -40.31
CA LEU A 303 -9.25 -24.66 -40.05
C LEU A 303 -7.79 -24.59 -39.57
N VAL A 304 -6.98 -23.70 -40.17
CA VAL A 304 -5.60 -23.44 -39.73
C VAL A 304 -5.59 -22.88 -38.31
N LEU A 305 -6.41 -21.87 -38.04
CA LEU A 305 -6.51 -21.27 -36.70
C LEU A 305 -7.02 -22.27 -35.67
N LYS A 306 -7.98 -23.16 -35.98
CA LYS A 306 -8.40 -24.21 -35.04
C LYS A 306 -7.36 -25.32 -34.81
N GLY A 307 -6.22 -25.28 -35.51
CA GLY A 307 -5.16 -26.29 -35.41
C GLY A 307 -5.50 -27.60 -36.12
N VAL A 308 -6.59 -27.64 -36.89
CA VAL A 308 -7.06 -28.82 -37.63
C VAL A 308 -6.12 -29.14 -38.81
N PHE A 309 -5.54 -28.12 -39.44
CA PHE A 309 -4.58 -28.33 -40.53
C PHE A 309 -3.24 -28.92 -40.06
N LYS A 310 -2.79 -28.60 -38.83
CA LYS A 310 -1.55 -29.15 -38.28
C LYS A 310 -1.67 -30.64 -37.97
N SER A 311 -2.84 -31.07 -37.48
CA SER A 311 -3.14 -32.49 -37.25
C SER A 311 -3.35 -33.25 -38.56
N TYR A 312 -4.00 -32.65 -39.57
CA TYR A 312 -4.11 -33.26 -40.89
C TYR A 312 -2.75 -33.40 -41.59
N ALA A 313 -1.90 -32.37 -41.58
CA ALA A 313 -0.56 -32.44 -42.17
C ALA A 313 0.35 -33.44 -41.43
N GLN A 314 0.32 -33.51 -40.10
CA GLN A 314 1.05 -34.55 -39.35
C GLN A 314 0.55 -35.95 -39.66
N ARG A 315 -0.77 -36.14 -39.81
CA ARG A 315 -1.36 -37.43 -40.18
C ARG A 315 -0.99 -37.83 -41.61
N PHE A 316 -1.01 -36.88 -42.55
CA PHE A 316 -0.60 -37.09 -43.94
C PHE A 316 0.90 -37.41 -44.08
N ILE A 317 1.76 -36.75 -43.30
CA ILE A 317 3.21 -37.04 -43.27
C ILE A 317 3.47 -38.44 -42.67
N MET A 318 2.75 -38.84 -41.62
CA MET A 318 2.87 -40.20 -41.05
C MET A 318 2.34 -41.30 -42.00
N GLU A 319 1.32 -41.01 -42.80
CA GLU A 319 0.78 -41.96 -43.79
C GLU A 319 1.67 -42.10 -45.03
N LEU A 320 2.42 -41.07 -45.41
CA LEU A 320 3.33 -41.08 -46.56
C LEU A 320 4.77 -41.53 -46.23
N SER A 321 5.20 -41.42 -44.96
CA SER A 321 6.53 -41.89 -44.53
C SER A 321 6.56 -42.23 -43.02
N PRO A 322 6.25 -43.48 -42.63
CA PRO A 322 6.19 -43.90 -41.22
C PRO A 322 7.51 -43.73 -40.46
N GLU A 323 8.64 -43.70 -41.17
CA GLU A 323 9.99 -43.62 -40.59
C GLU A 323 10.39 -42.20 -40.17
N ALA A 324 9.68 -41.17 -40.63
CA ALA A 324 9.97 -39.77 -40.30
C ALA A 324 9.49 -39.34 -38.89
N GLY A 325 8.64 -40.14 -38.23
CA GLY A 325 8.04 -39.82 -36.94
C GLY A 325 8.97 -39.86 -35.72
N TYR A 326 10.17 -40.44 -35.85
CA TYR A 326 11.06 -40.71 -34.72
C TYR A 326 12.15 -39.65 -34.44
N ARG A 327 12.17 -38.51 -35.15
CA ARG A 327 13.24 -37.50 -35.01
C ARG A 327 12.83 -36.14 -34.41
N TYR A 328 11.59 -35.98 -33.93
CA TYR A 328 11.10 -34.67 -33.44
C TYR A 328 10.76 -34.62 -31.94
N SER A 329 11.23 -35.57 -31.12
CA SER A 329 10.96 -35.60 -29.68
C SER A 329 12.09 -35.09 -28.77
N ASP A 330 13.19 -34.56 -29.30
CA ASP A 330 14.25 -33.93 -28.49
C ASP A 330 14.73 -32.61 -29.12
N ASN A 331 14.04 -31.51 -28.79
CA ASN A 331 14.58 -30.17 -28.56
C ASN A 331 13.49 -29.17 -28.14
#